data_AF-A0A815CXD6-F1
#
_entry.id   AF-A0A815CXD6-F1
#
_cell.length_a   1.000
_cell.length_b   1.000
_cell.length_c   1.000
_cell.angle_alpha   90.00
_cell.angle_beta   90.00
_cell.angle_gamma   90.00
#
_symmetry.space_group_name_H-M   'P 1'
#
loop_
_entity.id
_entity.type
_entity.pdbx_description
1 polymer ?
#
loop_
_entity_poly.entity_id
_entity_poly.type
_entity_poly.pdbx_seq_one_letter_code
_entity_poly.pdbx_strand_id
1 'polypeptide(L)'
;MPKTDVVGHDIAYFECGEGYEIKCDIEKLAAHCNSNPYCHGFNTNGLLKSCTSGCDVGCCYDVTQNADLYIRKGFLPPDDWLNDINNGRILYANPEPHFCFLPEIANGYLGTVAMSASLFQSGLFNGKCGNIGKARLPSPIGGSIITGQLVASGLHFEKALFTRRYQFDDQNGSIVEHRVYISQTLKSVMVLEFSLISSTSKFVTFSYLSTFDPLNQTHNPEIKCTGGGGIEIDVEFTLNSNLSTSSMYVYEGILLSRDDRNRYVYVTICTEQPNESIQTLKVSSSSSIQFISTLASSIDFGPDPIDQGTVTLEAIDRFDEALSKRNDLFNEHVQAWKKLWKSGIDIEPMENQPFVLPKIVFDTDQDGENDTIITTFSRALDIAQHVNSSMYYLLSSSRDDWPKKYLILSPKKNPFITPSCVTSTPKNSPNQNKLLQPHLTSTPRHNKRQSKNIIPLKRLIYNNNNDKFSNRQRHSTKRSILPHYSPLNPIDENPQWI
;
A
#
# COMPACT_ATOMS: atom_id res chain seq x y z
N MET A 1 -30.98 -0.90 26.29
CA MET A 1 -29.71 -0.79 25.55
C MET A 1 -29.29 0.67 25.60
N PRO A 2 -28.08 1.00 26.09
CA PRO A 2 -27.64 2.38 26.08
C PRO A 2 -27.42 2.81 24.63
N LYS A 3 -27.92 4.00 24.26
CA LYS A 3 -27.70 4.61 22.94
C LYS A 3 -26.19 4.74 22.74
N THR A 4 -25.68 4.13 21.68
CA THR A 4 -24.25 3.94 21.42
C THR A 4 -23.62 5.12 20.65
N ASP A 5 -24.40 6.14 20.31
CA ASP A 5 -23.90 7.41 19.81
C ASP A 5 -23.73 8.43 20.94
N VAL A 6 -22.66 9.23 20.87
CA VAL A 6 -22.48 10.39 21.75
C VAL A 6 -23.67 11.33 21.54
N VAL A 7 -24.45 11.53 22.61
CA VAL A 7 -25.63 12.41 22.60
C VAL A 7 -25.22 13.81 22.14
N GLY A 8 -25.65 14.22 20.95
CA GLY A 8 -25.50 15.60 20.45
C GLY A 8 -24.79 15.80 19.10
N HIS A 9 -24.41 14.74 18.37
CA HIS A 9 -23.73 14.88 17.07
C HIS A 9 -24.58 14.55 15.84
N ASP A 10 -25.77 13.97 16.05
CA ASP A 10 -26.72 13.80 14.98
C ASP A 10 -27.41 15.14 14.71
N ILE A 11 -27.59 15.48 13.43
CA ILE A 11 -28.46 16.60 13.04
C ILE A 11 -29.86 16.20 13.52
N ALA A 12 -30.27 16.74 14.67
CA ALA A 12 -31.56 16.44 15.28
C ALA A 12 -32.67 16.65 14.24
N TYR A 13 -33.73 15.83 14.28
CA TYR A 13 -34.95 15.82 13.43
C TYR A 13 -35.16 14.66 12.44
N PHE A 14 -34.61 13.46 12.68
CA PHE A 14 -35.12 12.27 12.00
C PHE A 14 -35.78 11.30 13.00
N GLU A 15 -37.09 11.08 12.84
CA GLU A 15 -37.87 10.05 13.58
C GLU A 15 -37.70 8.66 12.96
N CYS A 16 -36.50 8.35 12.48
CA CYS A 16 -36.23 7.11 11.78
C CYS A 16 -34.80 6.65 12.05
N GLY A 17 -34.54 5.35 11.87
CA GLY A 17 -33.21 4.76 12.06
C GLY A 17 -33.19 3.63 13.10
N GLU A 18 -32.00 3.13 13.42
CA GLU A 18 -31.85 2.03 14.37
C GLU A 18 -32.34 2.45 15.78
N GLY A 19 -33.41 1.80 16.26
CA GLY A 19 -34.09 2.18 17.52
C GLY A 19 -35.36 3.02 17.36
N TYR A 20 -35.76 3.37 16.13
CA TYR A 20 -37.06 3.97 15.81
C TYR A 20 -38.00 2.95 15.15
N GLU A 21 -39.32 3.13 15.26
CA GLU A 21 -40.30 2.24 14.61
C GLU A 21 -40.24 2.31 13.08
N ILE A 22 -39.72 3.42 12.55
CA ILE A 22 -39.65 3.72 11.12
C ILE A 22 -38.19 3.59 10.67
N LYS A 23 -37.93 2.71 9.69
CA LYS A 23 -36.64 2.73 8.99
C LYS A 23 -36.54 4.01 8.18
N CYS A 24 -35.40 4.67 8.23
CA CYS A 24 -35.23 5.86 7.42
C CYS A 24 -35.36 5.56 5.94
N ASP A 25 -36.08 6.44 5.27
CA ASP A 25 -36.04 6.53 3.83
C ASP A 25 -34.69 7.18 3.46
N ILE A 26 -33.78 6.35 2.96
CA ILE A 26 -32.42 6.76 2.57
C ILE A 26 -32.47 7.91 1.55
N GLU A 27 -33.49 7.94 0.69
CA GLU A 27 -33.65 9.00 -0.30
C GLU A 27 -33.97 10.35 0.35
N LYS A 28 -34.80 10.34 1.40
CA LYS A 28 -35.12 11.56 2.17
C LYS A 28 -33.94 12.06 2.99
N LEU A 29 -33.14 11.15 3.53
CA LEU A 29 -31.91 11.51 4.26
C LEU A 29 -30.86 12.09 3.34
N ALA A 30 -30.65 11.50 2.17
CA ALA A 30 -29.75 12.03 1.16
C ALA A 30 -30.20 13.43 0.73
N ALA A 31 -31.50 13.61 0.44
CA ALA A 31 -32.06 14.91 0.09
C ALA A 31 -31.89 15.94 1.21
N HIS A 32 -32.12 15.55 2.48
CA HIS A 32 -31.94 16.45 3.61
C HIS A 32 -30.47 16.82 3.83
N CYS A 33 -29.56 15.85 3.74
CA CYS A 33 -28.13 16.09 3.86
C CYS A 33 -27.66 17.10 2.82
N ASN A 34 -28.13 16.98 1.57
CA ASN A 34 -27.76 17.93 0.52
C ASN A 34 -28.31 19.34 0.75
N SER A 35 -29.55 19.45 1.22
CA SER A 35 -30.16 20.75 1.54
C SER A 35 -29.54 21.43 2.78
N ASN A 36 -28.73 20.70 3.55
CA ASN A 36 -28.15 21.17 4.80
C ASN A 36 -26.64 21.39 4.64
N PRO A 37 -26.15 22.65 4.61
CA PRO A 37 -24.73 22.93 4.41
C PRO A 37 -23.82 22.40 5.54
N TYR A 38 -24.42 21.95 6.66
CA TYR A 38 -23.72 21.35 7.80
C TYR A 38 -23.69 19.82 7.76
N CYS A 39 -24.36 19.19 6.79
CA CYS A 39 -24.33 17.75 6.64
C CYS A 39 -23.13 17.31 5.79
N HIS A 40 -22.33 16.40 6.35
CA HIS A 40 -21.17 15.84 5.66
C HIS A 40 -21.36 14.39 5.23
N GLY A 41 -22.54 13.81 5.49
CA GLY A 41 -22.92 12.45 5.10
C GLY A 41 -23.93 11.83 6.10
N PHE A 42 -24.36 10.61 5.81
CA PHE A 42 -25.20 9.78 6.67
C PHE A 42 -24.76 8.31 6.57
N ASN A 43 -25.00 7.52 7.62
CA ASN A 43 -24.72 6.08 7.62
C ASN A 43 -25.95 5.26 7.13
N THR A 44 -25.81 3.94 6.89
CA THR A 44 -26.95 3.11 6.40
C THR A 44 -28.05 2.96 7.45
N ASN A 45 -27.72 3.20 8.71
CA ASN A 45 -28.67 3.33 9.81
C ASN A 45 -29.49 4.63 9.78
N GLY A 46 -29.17 5.55 8.88
CA GLY A 46 -29.94 6.75 8.62
C GLY A 46 -29.67 7.94 9.55
N LEU A 47 -28.55 7.91 10.27
CA LEU A 47 -28.11 9.02 11.11
C LEU A 47 -27.25 9.97 10.29
N LEU A 48 -27.70 11.23 10.18
CA LEU A 48 -26.94 12.33 9.59
C LEU A 48 -25.79 12.71 10.52
N LYS A 49 -24.57 12.72 10.01
CA LYS A 49 -23.40 13.13 10.78
C LYS A 49 -23.02 14.57 10.42
N SER A 50 -22.97 15.42 11.46
CA SER A 50 -22.43 16.79 11.36
C SER A 50 -21.02 16.85 11.93
N CYS A 51 -20.17 17.69 11.36
CA CYS A 51 -18.88 18.03 11.97
C CYS A 51 -19.12 19.27 12.84
N THR A 52 -19.56 19.09 14.08
CA THR A 52 -19.53 20.20 15.03
C THR A 52 -18.08 20.54 15.37
N SER A 53 -17.75 21.85 15.35
CA SER A 53 -16.47 22.41 15.75
C SER A 53 -16.02 21.86 17.12
N GLY A 54 -14.91 21.12 17.13
CA GLY A 54 -14.37 20.45 18.32
C GLY A 54 -13.80 19.06 18.04
N CYS A 55 -14.04 18.49 16.85
CA CYS A 55 -13.35 17.29 16.39
C CYS A 55 -12.00 17.66 15.78
N ASP A 56 -11.03 18.02 16.63
CA ASP A 56 -9.64 18.21 16.21
C ASP A 56 -9.07 16.86 15.77
N VAL A 57 -9.15 16.60 14.46
CA VAL A 57 -8.24 15.87 13.54
C VAL A 57 -7.75 14.45 13.95
N GLY A 58 -8.18 13.88 15.07
CA GLY A 58 -7.55 12.69 15.64
C GLY A 58 -8.23 11.37 15.30
N CYS A 59 -9.46 11.16 15.77
CA CYS A 59 -10.05 9.81 15.86
C CYS A 59 -11.57 9.88 16.01
N CYS A 60 -12.30 10.50 15.09
CA CYS A 60 -13.77 10.39 15.09
C CYS A 60 -14.24 9.05 14.51
N TYR A 61 -13.70 7.93 15.00
CA TYR A 61 -14.30 6.60 14.83
C TYR A 61 -13.95 5.76 16.06
N ASP A 62 -14.91 5.64 16.97
CA ASP A 62 -14.95 4.50 17.90
C ASP A 62 -15.25 3.27 17.04
N VAL A 63 -14.22 2.46 16.80
CA VAL A 63 -14.18 1.29 15.88
C VAL A 63 -15.06 0.12 16.35
N THR A 64 -15.95 0.34 17.31
CA THR A 64 -16.90 -0.66 17.81
C THR A 64 -18.24 -0.67 17.08
N GLN A 65 -18.48 0.25 16.13
CA GLN A 65 -19.76 0.37 15.44
C GLN A 65 -19.59 0.42 13.91
N ASN A 66 -20.42 -0.40 13.24
CA ASN A 66 -20.43 -0.68 11.81
C ASN A 66 -20.21 0.58 10.95
N ALA A 67 -19.07 0.64 10.26
CA ALA A 67 -18.76 1.70 9.32
C ALA A 67 -19.57 1.48 8.03
N ASP A 68 -20.73 2.11 7.97
CA ASP A 68 -21.57 2.14 6.79
C ASP A 68 -21.12 3.20 5.77
N LEU A 69 -21.49 2.97 4.50
CA LEU A 69 -21.21 3.78 3.32
C LEU A 69 -21.79 5.21 3.45
N TYR A 70 -20.94 6.22 3.33
CA TYR A 70 -21.32 7.63 3.30
C TYR A 70 -21.40 8.14 1.84
N ILE A 71 -22.52 8.74 1.45
CA ILE A 71 -22.64 9.51 0.20
C ILE A 71 -22.39 10.99 0.53
N ARG A 72 -21.33 11.59 -0.02
CA ARG A 72 -21.03 13.03 0.06
C ARG A 72 -21.42 13.75 -1.24
N LYS A 73 -21.72 15.04 -1.16
CA LYS A 73 -21.70 16.01 -2.29
C LYS A 73 -20.30 15.91 -2.92
N GLY A 74 -20.18 15.24 -4.06
CA GLY A 74 -18.90 14.89 -4.69
C GLY A 74 -18.95 15.14 -6.19
N PHE A 75 -17.79 15.38 -6.81
CA PHE A 75 -17.75 15.55 -8.27
C PHE A 75 -18.21 14.28 -8.97
N LEU A 76 -18.77 14.46 -10.16
CA LEU A 76 -19.14 13.36 -11.02
C LEU A 76 -17.93 12.46 -11.28
N PRO A 77 -18.12 11.13 -11.24
CA PRO A 77 -17.07 10.25 -11.67
C PRO A 77 -16.72 10.54 -13.13
N PRO A 78 -15.47 10.32 -13.55
CA PRO A 78 -15.09 10.46 -14.94
C PRO A 78 -15.96 9.59 -15.86
N ASP A 79 -16.30 10.10 -17.05
CA ASP A 79 -17.19 9.41 -17.98
C ASP A 79 -16.73 7.99 -18.34
N ASP A 80 -15.41 7.81 -18.48
CA ASP A 80 -14.80 6.52 -18.78
C ASP A 80 -14.81 5.54 -17.59
N TRP A 81 -15.12 6.01 -16.37
CA TRP A 81 -15.31 5.18 -15.18
C TRP A 81 -16.77 4.81 -14.96
N LEU A 82 -17.73 5.55 -15.54
CA LEU A 82 -19.17 5.33 -15.32
C LEU A 82 -19.58 3.88 -15.56
N ASN A 83 -19.08 3.26 -16.62
CA ASN A 83 -19.40 1.85 -16.89
C ASN A 83 -18.86 0.92 -15.79
N ASP A 84 -17.62 1.12 -15.35
CA ASP A 84 -17.03 0.28 -14.29
C ASP A 84 -17.75 0.51 -12.95
N ILE A 85 -18.15 1.76 -12.65
CA ILE A 85 -18.93 2.10 -11.45
C ILE A 85 -20.29 1.42 -11.51
N ASN A 86 -21.02 1.59 -12.61
CA ASN A 86 -22.37 1.06 -12.77
C ASN A 86 -22.42 -0.47 -12.74
N ASN A 87 -21.31 -1.15 -13.02
CA ASN A 87 -21.18 -2.61 -12.91
C ASN A 87 -20.49 -3.07 -11.62
N GLY A 88 -20.24 -2.15 -10.66
CA GLY A 88 -19.57 -2.47 -9.40
C GLY A 88 -18.13 -2.97 -9.54
N ARG A 89 -17.44 -2.64 -10.63
CA ARG A 89 -16.06 -3.07 -10.94
C ARG A 89 -14.99 -2.13 -10.38
N ILE A 90 -15.41 -0.97 -9.91
CA ILE A 90 -14.55 0.02 -9.24
C ILE A 90 -15.24 0.50 -7.95
N LEU A 91 -14.45 0.65 -6.89
CA LEU A 91 -14.84 1.41 -5.71
C LEU A 91 -14.41 2.86 -5.92
N TYR A 92 -15.33 3.70 -6.39
CA TYR A 92 -15.09 5.12 -6.62
C TYR A 92 -15.35 5.93 -5.35
N ALA A 93 -14.51 6.94 -5.11
CA ALA A 93 -14.73 7.92 -4.07
C ALA A 93 -14.24 9.31 -4.48
N ASN A 94 -15.04 10.32 -4.15
CA ASN A 94 -14.70 11.72 -4.26
C ASN A 94 -15.50 12.57 -3.23
N PRO A 95 -14.83 13.28 -2.30
CA PRO A 95 -13.38 13.32 -2.10
C PRO A 95 -12.83 11.93 -1.78
N GLU A 96 -11.52 11.77 -1.98
CA GLU A 96 -10.85 10.54 -1.56
C GLU A 96 -11.12 10.28 -0.07
N PRO A 97 -11.36 9.02 0.32
CA PRO A 97 -11.61 8.70 1.71
C PRO A 97 -10.41 9.05 2.58
N HIS A 98 -10.70 9.29 3.86
CA HIS A 98 -9.65 9.44 4.87
C HIS A 98 -8.70 8.23 4.86
N PHE A 99 -7.43 8.43 5.21
CA PHE A 99 -6.38 7.41 5.05
C PHE A 99 -6.70 6.06 5.72
N CYS A 100 -7.50 6.05 6.80
CA CYS A 100 -7.95 4.84 7.49
C CYS A 100 -8.88 3.94 6.64
N PHE A 101 -9.49 4.49 5.59
CA PHE A 101 -10.41 3.80 4.69
C PHE A 101 -9.85 3.69 3.27
N LEU A 102 -8.57 4.01 3.08
CA LEU A 102 -7.92 3.76 1.80
C LEU A 102 -7.85 2.25 1.56
N PRO A 103 -8.11 1.80 0.33
CA PRO A 103 -8.13 0.38 0.01
C PRO A 103 -6.72 -0.21 0.05
N GLU A 104 -6.62 -1.52 0.26
CA GLU A 104 -5.35 -2.24 0.12
C GLU A 104 -5.11 -2.64 -1.33
N ILE A 105 -3.84 -2.59 -1.74
CA ILE A 105 -3.33 -3.17 -2.98
C ILE A 105 -2.34 -4.28 -2.65
N ALA A 106 -2.57 -5.47 -3.21
CA ALA A 106 -1.82 -6.67 -2.89
C ALA A 106 -1.83 -7.70 -4.04
N ASN A 107 -0.90 -8.65 -4.01
CA ASN A 107 -0.80 -9.77 -4.95
C ASN A 107 -0.47 -11.10 -4.25
N GLY A 108 -0.76 -11.17 -2.95
CA GLY A 108 -0.44 -12.28 -2.05
C GLY A 108 0.98 -12.22 -1.51
N TYR A 109 1.95 -11.77 -2.30
CA TYR A 109 3.36 -11.67 -1.89
C TYR A 109 3.67 -10.34 -1.19
N LEU A 110 3.33 -9.22 -1.82
CA LEU A 110 3.38 -7.89 -1.22
C LEU A 110 1.97 -7.35 -1.00
N GLY A 111 1.81 -6.49 -0.01
CA GLY A 111 0.58 -5.76 0.22
C GLY A 111 0.81 -4.44 0.97
N THR A 112 0.02 -3.43 0.65
CA THR A 112 0.05 -2.11 1.29
C THR A 112 -1.32 -1.46 1.18
N VAL A 113 -1.68 -0.64 2.18
CA VAL A 113 -2.80 0.30 2.04
C VAL A 113 -2.39 1.37 1.02
N ALA A 114 -3.27 1.75 0.11
CA ALA A 114 -2.97 2.76 -0.90
C ALA A 114 -2.39 4.03 -0.23
N MET A 115 -1.24 4.49 -0.74
CA MET A 115 -0.45 5.62 -0.22
C MET A 115 0.07 5.50 1.22
N SER A 116 -0.11 4.35 1.88
CA SER A 116 0.48 4.13 3.20
C SER A 116 2.00 4.08 3.11
N ALA A 117 2.66 4.62 4.13
CA ALA A 117 4.09 4.49 4.32
C ALA A 117 4.52 3.06 4.70
N SER A 118 3.58 2.16 4.98
CA SER A 118 3.84 0.77 5.36
C SER A 118 3.58 -0.21 4.22
N LEU A 119 4.56 -1.08 3.98
CA LEU A 119 4.52 -2.22 3.07
C LEU A 119 4.69 -3.50 3.89
N PHE A 120 4.02 -4.57 3.47
CA PHE A 120 4.11 -5.88 4.09
C PHE A 120 4.52 -6.93 3.07
N GLN A 121 5.43 -7.82 3.46
CA GLN A 121 5.77 -9.01 2.71
C GLN A 121 5.19 -10.25 3.40
N SER A 122 4.54 -11.12 2.63
CA SER A 122 4.00 -12.38 3.13
C SER A 122 5.10 -13.31 3.62
N GLY A 123 4.94 -13.84 4.83
CA GLY A 123 5.92 -14.70 5.49
C GLY A 123 6.95 -13.93 6.34
N LEU A 124 7.01 -12.61 6.22
CA LEU A 124 7.90 -11.78 7.03
C LEU A 124 7.16 -11.30 8.27
N PHE A 125 7.59 -11.77 9.44
CA PHE A 125 6.98 -11.45 10.73
C PHE A 125 8.02 -10.85 11.67
N ASN A 126 7.59 -9.90 12.49
CA ASN A 126 8.35 -9.43 13.63
C ASN A 126 7.64 -9.88 14.93
N GLY A 127 8.42 -10.42 15.87
CA GLY A 127 7.97 -10.78 17.21
C GLY A 127 8.42 -9.79 18.29
N LYS A 128 8.97 -8.62 17.93
CA LYS A 128 9.39 -7.60 18.90
C LYS A 128 8.17 -7.18 19.74
N CYS A 129 8.39 -6.99 21.03
CA CYS A 129 7.36 -6.63 22.01
C CYS A 129 6.28 -7.68 22.31
N GLY A 130 6.48 -8.95 21.95
CA GLY A 130 5.53 -10.03 22.28
C GLY A 130 4.26 -10.05 21.44
N ASN A 131 4.10 -9.09 20.52
CA ASN A 131 3.09 -9.13 19.47
C ASN A 131 3.70 -9.82 18.24
N ILE A 132 3.18 -10.99 17.89
CA ILE A 132 3.54 -11.66 16.64
C ILE A 132 2.73 -10.98 15.53
N GLY A 133 3.37 -10.11 14.75
CA GLY A 133 2.75 -9.36 13.65
C GLY A 133 3.53 -9.47 12.35
N LYS A 134 2.90 -9.13 11.22
CA LYS A 134 3.62 -8.98 9.95
C LYS A 134 4.64 -7.84 10.10
N ALA A 135 5.86 -8.07 9.62
CA ALA A 135 6.88 -7.04 9.65
C ALA A 135 6.46 -5.86 8.76
N ARG A 136 6.53 -4.65 9.31
CA ARG A 136 6.32 -3.40 8.58
C ARG A 136 7.61 -3.00 7.89
N LEU A 137 7.50 -2.65 6.61
CA LEU A 137 8.57 -2.17 5.75
C LEU A 137 8.20 -0.78 5.23
N PRO A 138 9.16 0.08 4.85
CA PRO A 138 8.84 1.31 4.16
C PRO A 138 8.23 1.02 2.79
N SER A 139 7.14 1.72 2.49
CA SER A 139 6.43 1.62 1.22
C SER A 139 6.92 2.67 0.24
N PRO A 140 7.49 2.29 -0.92
CA PRO A 140 7.87 3.26 -1.95
C PRO A 140 6.70 4.13 -2.42
N ILE A 141 5.46 3.68 -2.31
CA ILE A 141 4.31 4.48 -2.77
C ILE A 141 3.76 5.40 -1.68
N GLY A 142 4.40 5.42 -0.50
CA GLY A 142 3.95 6.17 0.67
C GLY A 142 3.98 7.68 0.46
N GLY A 143 2.91 8.36 0.92
CA GLY A 143 2.85 9.82 1.02
C GLY A 143 3.13 10.59 -0.27
N SER A 144 2.76 10.03 -1.42
CA SER A 144 2.89 10.72 -2.72
C SER A 144 2.02 11.98 -2.76
N ILE A 145 2.66 13.15 -2.85
CA ILE A 145 2.00 14.48 -2.94
C ILE A 145 2.19 15.04 -4.35
N ILE A 146 1.11 15.59 -4.90
CA ILE A 146 1.06 16.20 -6.24
C ILE A 146 0.37 17.56 -6.15
N THR A 147 0.85 18.55 -6.89
CA THR A 147 0.32 19.94 -6.85
C THR A 147 -1.03 20.15 -7.54
N GLY A 148 -1.59 19.12 -8.20
CA GLY A 148 -2.89 19.23 -8.89
C GLY A 148 -4.07 19.02 -7.94
N GLN A 149 -5.26 19.46 -8.35
CA GLN A 149 -6.50 19.20 -7.61
C GLN A 149 -6.92 17.75 -7.81
N LEU A 150 -7.07 16.98 -6.73
CA LEU A 150 -7.61 15.63 -6.81
C LEU A 150 -9.09 15.67 -7.21
N VAL A 151 -9.42 15.14 -8.39
CA VAL A 151 -10.78 15.16 -8.96
C VAL A 151 -11.44 13.78 -9.05
N ALA A 152 -10.68 12.70 -8.87
CA ALA A 152 -11.24 11.36 -8.79
C ALA A 152 -10.26 10.40 -8.10
N SER A 153 -10.78 9.43 -7.36
CA SER A 153 -10.01 8.31 -6.84
C SER A 153 -10.82 7.02 -6.88
N GLY A 154 -10.14 5.87 -7.03
CA GLY A 154 -10.83 4.59 -6.96
C GLY A 154 -9.94 3.36 -7.04
N LEU A 155 -10.45 2.26 -6.49
CA LEU A 155 -9.86 0.92 -6.61
C LEU A 155 -10.57 0.15 -7.71
N HIS A 156 -9.85 -0.21 -8.78
CA HIS A 156 -10.38 -1.07 -9.85
C HIS A 156 -10.16 -2.54 -9.47
N PHE A 157 -11.23 -3.29 -9.21
CA PHE A 157 -11.13 -4.68 -8.74
C PHE A 157 -10.55 -5.62 -9.81
N GLU A 158 -11.05 -5.52 -11.04
CA GLU A 158 -10.62 -6.39 -12.16
C GLU A 158 -9.19 -6.14 -12.62
N LYS A 159 -8.70 -4.91 -12.40
CA LYS A 159 -7.36 -4.48 -12.77
C LYS A 159 -6.41 -4.43 -11.57
N ALA A 160 -6.91 -4.69 -10.35
CA ALA A 160 -6.19 -4.66 -9.09
C ALA A 160 -5.21 -3.50 -8.90
N LEU A 161 -5.70 -2.29 -9.19
CA LEU A 161 -4.93 -1.08 -9.10
C LEU A 161 -5.73 0.02 -8.42
N PHE A 162 -5.01 0.88 -7.72
CA PHE A 162 -5.56 2.12 -7.19
C PHE A 162 -5.23 3.27 -8.13
N THR A 163 -6.21 4.11 -8.44
CA THR A 163 -6.04 5.26 -9.32
C THR A 163 -6.47 6.55 -8.65
N ARG A 164 -5.73 7.62 -8.94
CA ARG A 164 -6.11 9.01 -8.69
C ARG A 164 -6.03 9.83 -9.96
N ARG A 165 -6.90 10.82 -10.13
CA ARG A 165 -6.83 11.81 -11.21
C ARG A 165 -6.68 13.20 -10.64
N TYR A 166 -5.73 13.94 -11.20
CA TYR A 166 -5.40 15.29 -10.78
C TYR A 166 -5.64 16.25 -11.94
N GLN A 167 -6.43 17.30 -11.68
CA GLN A 167 -6.68 18.39 -12.61
C GLN A 167 -5.68 19.53 -12.36
N PHE A 168 -5.19 20.13 -13.46
CA PHE A 168 -4.25 21.25 -13.46
C PHE A 168 -4.86 22.43 -14.20
N ASP A 169 -5.46 23.35 -13.45
CA ASP A 169 -6.18 24.52 -13.99
C ASP A 169 -5.24 25.52 -14.66
N ASP A 170 -4.02 25.67 -14.13
CA ASP A 170 -2.94 26.45 -14.73
C ASP A 170 -2.51 25.91 -16.11
N GLN A 171 -2.94 24.70 -16.45
CA GLN A 171 -2.62 23.98 -17.68
C GLN A 171 -3.90 23.57 -18.43
N ASN A 172 -4.87 24.50 -18.51
CA ASN A 172 -6.12 24.37 -19.25
C ASN A 172 -6.97 23.17 -18.81
N GLY A 173 -7.02 22.87 -17.52
CA GLY A 173 -7.80 21.76 -16.96
C GLY A 173 -7.29 20.39 -17.41
N SER A 174 -6.00 20.26 -17.70
CA SER A 174 -5.42 18.96 -18.07
C SER A 174 -5.51 17.98 -16.91
N ILE A 175 -5.74 16.70 -17.22
CA ILE A 175 -5.93 15.62 -16.24
C ILE A 175 -4.79 14.61 -16.34
N VAL A 176 -4.03 14.48 -15.26
CA VAL A 176 -3.02 13.44 -15.08
C VAL A 176 -3.59 12.33 -14.21
N GLU A 177 -3.47 11.10 -14.68
CA GLU A 177 -3.83 9.90 -13.93
C GLU A 177 -2.59 9.28 -13.30
N HIS A 178 -2.70 9.05 -12.00
CA HIS A 178 -1.72 8.40 -11.15
C HIS A 178 -2.24 6.99 -10.82
N ARG A 179 -1.54 5.97 -11.29
CA ARG A 179 -1.87 4.56 -11.05
C ARG A 179 -0.85 3.92 -10.12
N VAL A 180 -1.34 3.09 -9.21
CA VAL A 180 -0.50 2.31 -8.31
C VAL A 180 -0.95 0.87 -8.28
N TYR A 181 -0.01 -0.04 -8.53
CA TYR A 181 -0.28 -1.47 -8.52
C TYR A 181 0.96 -2.28 -8.10
N ILE A 182 0.70 -3.50 -7.65
CA ILE A 182 1.73 -4.50 -7.39
C ILE A 182 1.60 -5.57 -8.48
N SER A 183 2.66 -5.80 -9.24
CA SER A 183 2.62 -6.68 -10.41
C SER A 183 2.20 -8.10 -10.01
N GLN A 184 1.25 -8.66 -10.74
CA GLN A 184 0.80 -10.04 -10.50
C GLN A 184 1.76 -11.05 -11.15
N THR A 185 2.47 -10.65 -12.22
CA THR A 185 3.43 -11.51 -12.92
C THR A 185 4.82 -11.45 -12.29
N LEU A 186 5.24 -10.27 -11.82
CA LEU A 186 6.48 -10.06 -11.09
C LEU A 186 6.15 -9.72 -9.64
N LYS A 187 5.93 -10.75 -8.83
CA LYS A 187 5.32 -10.62 -7.50
C LYS A 187 5.98 -9.59 -6.57
N SER A 188 7.29 -9.39 -6.70
CA SER A 188 8.09 -8.47 -5.90
C SER A 188 8.11 -7.04 -6.40
N VAL A 189 7.42 -6.74 -7.50
CA VAL A 189 7.49 -5.45 -8.20
C VAL A 189 6.27 -4.61 -7.87
N MET A 190 6.51 -3.37 -7.47
CA MET A 190 5.51 -2.34 -7.28
C MET A 190 5.77 -1.22 -8.29
N VAL A 191 4.70 -0.66 -8.84
CA VAL A 191 4.79 0.35 -9.89
C VAL A 191 3.91 1.55 -9.54
N LEU A 192 4.51 2.73 -9.66
CA LEU A 192 3.83 4.02 -9.66
C LEU A 192 3.87 4.57 -11.09
N GLU A 193 2.73 4.88 -11.70
CA GLU A 193 2.66 5.37 -13.08
C GLU A 193 1.87 6.67 -13.18
N PHE A 194 2.41 7.63 -13.94
CA PHE A 194 1.73 8.87 -14.33
C PHE A 194 1.47 8.88 -15.83
N SER A 195 0.22 9.13 -16.21
CA SER A 195 -0.19 9.22 -17.61
C SER A 195 -1.11 10.41 -17.84
N LEU A 196 -1.02 11.04 -19.02
CA LEU A 196 -1.89 12.15 -19.40
C LEU A 196 -3.17 11.59 -20.03
N ILE A 197 -4.33 11.79 -19.41
CA ILE A 197 -5.62 11.24 -19.90
C ILE A 197 -6.34 12.24 -20.79
N SER A 198 -6.37 13.50 -20.38
CA SER A 198 -7.01 14.57 -21.14
C SER A 198 -6.15 15.81 -21.05
N SER A 199 -5.91 16.45 -22.19
CA SER A 199 -5.19 17.71 -22.23
C SER A 199 -5.43 18.43 -23.54
N THR A 200 -5.49 19.76 -23.48
CA THR A 200 -5.34 20.62 -24.65
C THR A 200 -3.87 20.87 -25.00
N SER A 201 -2.96 20.57 -24.07
CA SER A 201 -1.51 20.71 -24.18
C SER A 201 -0.85 19.40 -24.61
N LYS A 202 0.31 19.50 -25.28
CA LYS A 202 1.11 18.30 -25.64
C LYS A 202 1.75 17.64 -24.42
N PHE A 203 2.01 18.42 -23.37
CA PHE A 203 2.62 17.97 -22.14
C PHE A 203 2.03 18.71 -20.94
N VAL A 204 2.08 18.07 -19.79
CA VAL A 204 1.75 18.66 -18.49
C VAL A 204 2.98 18.55 -17.59
N THR A 205 3.28 19.64 -16.89
CA THR A 205 4.37 19.70 -15.92
C THR A 205 3.78 19.80 -14.52
N PHE A 206 4.23 18.98 -13.58
CA PHE A 206 3.72 19.01 -12.21
C PHE A 206 4.81 18.68 -11.19
N SER A 207 4.60 19.12 -9.96
CA SER A 207 5.51 18.78 -8.86
C SER A 207 5.04 17.49 -8.19
N TYR A 208 5.98 16.58 -7.96
CA TYR A 208 5.79 15.31 -7.28
C TYR A 208 6.76 15.21 -6.10
N LEU A 209 6.24 14.85 -4.94
CA LEU A 209 7.05 14.56 -3.75
C LEU A 209 6.70 13.16 -3.26
N SER A 210 7.72 12.31 -3.13
CA SER A 210 7.62 11.05 -2.39
C SER A 210 8.08 11.28 -0.96
N THR A 211 7.35 10.76 0.02
CA THR A 211 7.80 10.71 1.42
C THR A 211 8.51 9.38 1.73
N PHE A 212 8.89 8.63 0.70
CA PHE A 212 9.65 7.41 0.89
C PHE A 212 11.05 7.75 1.43
N ASP A 213 11.22 7.59 2.73
CA ASP A 213 12.53 7.61 3.37
C ASP A 213 12.74 6.35 4.22
N PRO A 214 13.51 5.36 3.70
CA PRO A 214 13.90 4.18 4.47
C PRO A 214 14.83 4.48 5.65
N LEU A 215 15.55 5.60 5.63
CA LEU A 215 16.61 5.94 6.59
C LEU A 215 16.10 6.85 7.71
N ASN A 216 15.21 7.80 7.42
CA ASN A 216 14.64 8.73 8.38
C ASN A 216 13.26 8.30 8.87
N GLN A 217 13.15 7.01 9.18
CA GLN A 217 11.98 6.50 9.87
C GLN A 217 12.06 6.98 11.31
N THR A 218 11.45 8.13 11.60
CA THR A 218 11.51 8.86 12.88
C THR A 218 10.93 8.10 14.09
N HIS A 219 10.71 6.81 13.98
CA HIS A 219 10.36 5.94 15.09
C HIS A 219 11.63 5.43 15.75
N ASN A 220 12.05 6.16 16.79
CA ASN A 220 13.16 5.82 17.66
C ASN A 220 13.05 4.34 18.13
N PRO A 221 13.92 3.43 17.66
CA PRO A 221 13.87 2.00 17.99
C PRO A 221 14.15 1.71 19.48
N GLU A 222 14.52 2.74 20.24
CA GLU A 222 14.72 2.71 21.69
C GLU A 222 13.47 2.98 22.52
N ILE A 223 12.31 3.29 21.91
CA ILE A 223 11.06 3.29 22.68
C ILE A 223 10.77 1.82 23.04
N LYS A 224 11.27 1.43 24.22
CA LYS A 224 10.93 0.19 24.92
C LYS A 224 9.45 -0.07 24.71
N CYS A 225 9.11 -1.33 24.46
CA CYS A 225 7.76 -1.90 24.36
C CYS A 225 6.84 -1.54 25.55
N THR A 226 6.54 -0.27 25.77
CA THR A 226 5.71 0.25 26.84
C THR A 226 4.33 0.52 26.26
N GLY A 227 3.69 -0.55 25.79
CA GLY A 227 2.23 -0.67 25.64
C GLY A 227 1.46 0.36 24.80
N GLY A 228 2.10 1.30 24.10
CA GLY A 228 1.41 2.40 23.43
C GLY A 228 1.70 2.45 21.94
N GLY A 229 0.78 1.92 21.13
CA GLY A 229 0.37 2.37 19.78
C GLY A 229 1.37 2.81 18.70
N GLY A 230 2.68 2.73 18.92
CA GLY A 230 3.69 3.23 17.98
C GLY A 230 3.70 2.45 16.66
N ILE A 231 3.84 3.17 15.56
CA ILE A 231 4.05 2.59 14.23
C ILE A 231 5.53 2.21 14.13
N GLU A 232 5.93 1.11 14.76
CA GLU A 232 7.33 0.66 14.69
C GLU A 232 7.60 0.02 13.33
N ILE A 233 8.61 0.49 12.60
CA ILE A 233 9.15 -0.22 11.44
C ILE A 233 10.16 -1.23 11.96
N ASP A 234 10.08 -2.44 11.42
CA ASP A 234 10.68 -3.61 12.02
C ASP A 234 12.09 -3.89 11.50
N VAL A 235 12.58 -3.07 10.57
CA VAL A 235 13.81 -3.28 9.79
C VAL A 235 14.66 -2.02 9.84
N GLU A 236 15.94 -2.19 10.18
CA GLU A 236 16.94 -1.14 10.10
C GLU A 236 17.56 -1.12 8.69
N PHE A 237 17.34 -0.04 7.94
CA PHE A 237 17.84 0.11 6.57
C PHE A 237 19.11 0.96 6.48
N THR A 238 19.95 0.62 5.52
CA THR A 238 21.15 1.37 5.13
C THR A 238 21.20 1.53 3.62
N LEU A 239 21.59 2.70 3.13
CA LEU A 239 21.77 2.93 1.69
C LEU A 239 23.10 2.31 1.24
N ASN A 240 23.04 1.36 0.30
CA ASN A 240 24.21 0.81 -0.36
C ASN A 240 24.59 1.69 -1.57
N SER A 241 25.39 2.73 -1.30
CA SER A 241 25.81 3.70 -2.32
C SER A 241 26.71 3.10 -3.40
N ASN A 242 27.38 1.98 -3.15
CA ASN A 242 28.26 1.32 -4.12
C ASN A 242 27.48 0.56 -5.21
N LEU A 243 26.28 0.07 -4.87
CA LEU A 243 25.39 -0.62 -5.80
C LEU A 243 24.28 0.30 -6.35
N SER A 244 24.06 1.44 -5.71
CA SER A 244 23.15 2.46 -6.21
C SER A 244 23.71 3.12 -7.47
N THR A 245 22.81 3.46 -8.39
CA THR A 245 23.10 4.14 -9.66
C THR A 245 22.26 5.41 -9.77
N SER A 246 22.40 6.16 -10.85
CA SER A 246 21.57 7.35 -11.11
C SER A 246 20.08 7.04 -11.32
N SER A 247 19.73 5.78 -11.58
CA SER A 247 18.36 5.34 -11.83
C SER A 247 17.86 4.30 -10.82
N MET A 248 18.66 3.93 -9.84
CA MET A 248 18.28 2.91 -8.86
C MET A 248 18.98 3.17 -7.53
N TYR A 249 18.21 3.29 -6.47
CA TYR A 249 18.70 3.30 -5.10
C TYR A 249 18.53 1.92 -4.48
N VAL A 250 19.56 1.45 -3.78
CA VAL A 250 19.60 0.13 -3.15
C VAL A 250 19.67 0.29 -1.64
N TYR A 251 18.61 -0.12 -0.94
CA TYR A 251 18.52 -0.08 0.51
C TYR A 251 18.59 -1.50 1.08
N GLU A 252 19.61 -1.76 1.90
CA GLU A 252 19.83 -3.03 2.57
C GLU A 252 19.30 -2.95 4.00
N GLY A 253 18.42 -3.87 4.37
CA GLY A 253 17.69 -3.87 5.63
C GLY A 253 17.94 -5.14 6.43
N ILE A 254 18.08 -4.99 7.76
CA ILE A 254 18.14 -6.11 8.70
C ILE A 254 16.95 -6.02 9.65
N LEU A 255 16.17 -7.09 9.75
CA LEU A 255 15.07 -7.19 10.70
C LEU A 255 15.64 -7.08 12.13
N LEU A 256 15.01 -6.24 12.96
CA LEU A 256 15.45 -5.97 14.34
C LEU A 256 15.29 -7.19 15.26
N SER A 257 14.41 -8.13 14.90
CA SER A 257 14.29 -9.43 15.56
C SER A 257 14.92 -10.54 14.74
N ARG A 258 15.32 -11.59 15.44
CA ARG A 258 15.75 -12.84 14.84
C ARG A 258 14.55 -13.76 14.65
N ASP A 259 14.65 -14.64 13.67
CA ASP A 259 13.64 -15.68 13.47
C ASP A 259 13.64 -16.73 14.59
N ASP A 260 12.75 -17.72 14.50
CA ASP A 260 12.62 -18.84 15.43
C ASP A 260 13.89 -19.72 15.55
N ARG A 261 14.81 -19.59 14.59
CA ARG A 261 16.11 -20.28 14.54
C ARG A 261 17.27 -19.38 14.94
N ASN A 262 16.97 -18.21 15.52
CA ASN A 262 17.97 -17.23 15.95
C ASN A 262 18.81 -16.67 14.78
N ARG A 263 18.27 -16.63 13.56
CA ARG A 263 18.93 -16.10 12.37
C ARG A 263 18.53 -14.64 12.11
N TYR A 264 19.41 -13.89 11.49
CA TYR A 264 19.07 -12.59 10.93
C TYR A 264 18.18 -12.77 9.71
N VAL A 265 17.19 -11.90 9.57
CA VAL A 265 16.37 -11.80 8.37
C VAL A 265 16.79 -10.54 7.62
N TYR A 266 17.14 -10.72 6.35
CA TYR A 266 17.65 -9.67 5.49
C TYR A 266 16.56 -9.27 4.49
N VAL A 267 16.46 -7.99 4.20
CA VAL A 267 15.55 -7.41 3.21
C VAL A 267 16.36 -6.48 2.34
N THR A 268 16.06 -6.42 1.04
CA THR A 268 16.60 -5.39 0.15
C THR A 268 15.48 -4.78 -0.65
N ILE A 269 15.49 -3.44 -0.75
CA ILE A 269 14.60 -2.67 -1.61
C ILE A 269 15.45 -1.97 -2.67
N CYS A 270 15.09 -2.18 -3.94
CA CYS A 270 15.62 -1.40 -5.06
C CYS A 270 14.52 -0.49 -5.59
N THR A 271 14.79 0.79 -5.84
CA THR A 271 13.75 1.73 -6.28
C THR A 271 14.29 2.85 -7.16
N GLU A 272 13.48 3.29 -8.12
CA GLU A 272 13.74 4.49 -8.94
C GLU A 272 13.38 5.80 -8.24
N GLN A 273 12.66 5.72 -7.12
CA GLN A 273 12.16 6.92 -6.48
C GLN A 273 13.30 7.75 -5.89
N PRO A 274 13.29 9.07 -6.12
CA PRO A 274 14.24 9.99 -5.51
C PRO A 274 14.03 10.09 -4.00
N ASN A 275 15.11 10.39 -3.28
CA ASN A 275 15.00 10.77 -1.88
C ASN A 275 14.44 12.20 -1.75
N GLU A 276 13.40 12.35 -0.91
CA GLU A 276 12.86 13.53 -0.19
C GLU A 276 12.75 14.89 -0.91
N SER A 277 13.03 14.97 -2.20
CA SER A 277 13.05 16.22 -2.96
C SER A 277 11.85 16.32 -3.88
N ILE A 278 11.26 17.51 -3.92
CA ILE A 278 10.20 17.84 -4.87
C ILE A 278 10.79 17.74 -6.27
N GLN A 279 10.24 16.85 -7.09
CA GLN A 279 10.59 16.69 -8.49
C GLN A 279 9.59 17.40 -9.38
N THR A 280 10.09 18.05 -10.42
CA THR A 280 9.27 18.54 -11.53
C THR A 280 9.18 17.46 -12.60
N LEU A 281 8.03 16.82 -12.73
CA LEU A 281 7.75 15.79 -13.73
C LEU A 281 7.09 16.42 -14.96
N LYS A 282 7.36 15.84 -16.14
CA LYS A 282 6.79 16.26 -17.41
C LYS A 282 6.22 15.06 -18.15
N VAL A 283 4.88 14.95 -18.17
CA VAL A 283 4.17 13.85 -18.85
C VAL A 283 3.61 14.33 -20.19
N SER A 284 3.54 13.45 -21.20
CA SER A 284 3.00 13.76 -22.52
C SER A 284 1.88 12.78 -22.88
N SER A 285 1.07 13.10 -23.89
CA SER A 285 -0.02 12.20 -24.33
C SER A 285 0.48 10.89 -24.94
N SER A 286 1.75 10.81 -25.33
CA SER A 286 2.36 9.62 -25.94
C SER A 286 3.26 8.82 -25.00
N SER A 287 3.41 9.23 -23.74
CA SER A 287 4.35 8.61 -22.80
C SER A 287 3.85 8.68 -21.37
N SER A 288 3.99 7.60 -20.62
CA SER A 288 3.87 7.60 -19.17
C SER A 288 5.23 7.78 -18.50
N ILE A 289 5.21 8.27 -17.26
CA ILE A 289 6.36 8.21 -16.35
C ILE A 289 6.10 7.06 -15.39
N GLN A 290 7.05 6.16 -15.21
CA GLN A 290 6.95 5.05 -14.28
C GLN A 290 8.09 5.07 -13.29
N PHE A 291 7.76 4.83 -12.01
CA PHE A 291 8.71 4.53 -10.95
C PHE A 291 8.53 3.08 -10.54
N ILE A 292 9.59 2.29 -10.65
CA ILE A 292 9.60 0.89 -10.30
C ILE A 292 10.30 0.71 -8.96
N SER A 293 9.75 -0.17 -8.13
CA SER A 293 10.39 -0.64 -6.90
C SER A 293 10.32 -2.16 -6.80
N THR A 294 11.37 -2.79 -6.32
CA THR A 294 11.43 -4.24 -6.08
C THR A 294 11.86 -4.56 -4.66
N LEU A 295 11.44 -5.73 -4.19
CA LEU A 295 11.80 -6.25 -2.89
C LEU A 295 12.27 -7.70 -2.95
N ALA A 296 13.36 -8.01 -2.27
CA ALA A 296 13.76 -9.38 -1.94
C ALA A 296 14.04 -9.52 -0.45
N SER A 297 13.87 -10.72 0.08
CA SER A 297 14.28 -11.02 1.46
C SER A 297 14.80 -12.43 1.61
N SER A 298 15.53 -12.68 2.70
CA SER A 298 16.13 -13.99 2.96
C SER A 298 15.10 -15.12 3.10
N ILE A 299 13.82 -14.81 3.39
CA ILE A 299 12.75 -15.81 3.44
C ILE A 299 12.39 -16.37 2.05
N ASP A 300 12.73 -15.68 0.96
CA ASP A 300 12.49 -16.15 -0.41
C ASP A 300 13.32 -17.40 -0.76
N PHE A 301 14.42 -17.61 -0.03
CA PHE A 301 15.38 -18.69 -0.27
C PHE A 301 15.11 -19.92 0.63
N GLY A 302 14.03 -19.89 1.41
CA GLY A 302 13.61 -20.98 2.25
C GLY A 302 14.35 -21.05 3.60
N PRO A 303 14.53 -22.27 4.15
CA PRO A 303 14.92 -22.46 5.55
C PRO A 303 16.43 -22.35 5.80
N ASP A 304 17.23 -22.24 4.74
CA ASP A 304 18.68 -22.17 4.84
C ASP A 304 19.15 -20.75 5.13
N PRO A 305 20.24 -20.56 5.90
CA PRO A 305 20.79 -19.24 6.14
C PRO A 305 21.38 -18.67 4.84
N ILE A 306 21.01 -17.42 4.55
CA ILE A 306 21.47 -16.67 3.38
C ILE A 306 22.07 -15.36 3.89
N ASP A 307 23.16 -14.90 3.27
CA ASP A 307 23.77 -13.61 3.57
C ASP A 307 23.06 -12.44 2.88
N GLN A 308 23.23 -11.23 3.41
CA GLN A 308 22.67 -10.00 2.84
C GLN A 308 23.03 -9.82 1.35
N GLY A 309 24.27 -10.11 0.95
CA GLY A 309 24.72 -9.89 -0.43
C GLY A 309 23.95 -10.72 -1.45
N THR A 310 23.61 -11.96 -1.11
CA THR A 310 22.75 -12.81 -1.95
C THR A 310 21.33 -12.23 -2.08
N VAL A 311 20.75 -11.71 -1.00
CA VAL A 311 19.44 -11.04 -1.03
C VAL A 311 19.48 -9.76 -1.86
N THR A 312 20.57 -9.00 -1.74
CA THR A 312 20.78 -7.77 -2.49
C THR A 312 20.86 -8.02 -3.99
N LEU A 313 21.63 -9.03 -4.41
CA LEU A 313 21.73 -9.40 -5.83
C LEU A 313 20.39 -9.85 -6.41
N GLU A 314 19.61 -10.63 -5.67
CA GLU A 314 18.26 -11.04 -6.11
C GLU A 314 17.31 -9.84 -6.26
N ALA A 315 17.38 -8.84 -5.39
CA ALA A 315 16.57 -7.62 -5.52
C ALA A 315 16.94 -6.81 -6.78
N ILE A 316 18.24 -6.72 -7.08
CA ILE A 316 18.77 -6.07 -8.28
C ILE A 316 18.35 -6.84 -9.53
N ASP A 317 18.49 -8.17 -9.56
CA ASP A 317 18.08 -8.99 -10.70
C ASP A 317 16.58 -8.84 -11.00
N ARG A 318 15.73 -8.81 -9.96
CA ARG A 318 14.28 -8.53 -10.09
C ARG A 318 14.01 -7.13 -10.63
N PHE A 319 14.80 -6.15 -10.21
CA PHE A 319 14.69 -4.76 -10.67
C PHE A 319 15.05 -4.64 -12.15
N ASP A 320 16.16 -5.25 -12.57
CA ASP A 320 16.60 -5.29 -13.96
C ASP A 320 15.58 -6.04 -14.86
N GLU A 321 14.99 -7.14 -14.37
CA GLU A 321 13.89 -7.80 -15.07
C GLU A 321 12.70 -6.87 -15.24
N ALA A 322 12.27 -6.17 -14.19
CA ALA A 322 11.16 -5.23 -14.25
C ALA A 322 11.43 -4.08 -15.22
N LEU A 323 12.65 -3.53 -15.23
CA LEU A 323 13.08 -2.50 -16.18
C LEU A 323 13.01 -3.01 -17.63
N SER A 324 13.45 -4.25 -17.88
CA SER A 324 13.41 -4.84 -19.22
C SER A 324 11.99 -5.01 -19.77
N LYS A 325 11.00 -5.10 -18.87
CA LYS A 325 9.56 -5.25 -19.18
C LYS A 325 8.75 -3.98 -18.97
N ARG A 326 9.38 -2.83 -18.68
CA ARG A 326 8.71 -1.58 -18.26
C ARG A 326 7.43 -1.24 -19.05
N ASN A 327 7.51 -1.28 -20.37
CA ASN A 327 6.39 -0.91 -21.24
C ASN A 327 5.25 -1.94 -21.24
N ASP A 328 5.53 -3.16 -20.82
CA ASP A 328 4.59 -4.29 -20.81
C ASP A 328 4.04 -4.59 -19.40
N LEU A 329 4.69 -4.10 -18.33
CA LEU A 329 4.34 -4.41 -16.93
C LEU A 329 2.85 -4.21 -16.63
N PHE A 330 2.30 -3.07 -17.06
CA PHE A 330 0.89 -2.75 -16.82
C PHE A 330 -0.03 -3.74 -17.55
N ASN A 331 0.24 -3.99 -18.82
CA ASN A 331 -0.54 -4.92 -19.64
C ASN A 331 -0.44 -6.35 -19.09
N GLU A 332 0.77 -6.81 -18.75
CA GLU A 332 0.98 -8.13 -18.14
C GLU A 332 0.21 -8.29 -16.83
N HIS A 333 0.26 -7.29 -15.95
CA HIS A 333 -0.49 -7.27 -14.69
C HIS A 333 -2.00 -7.36 -14.92
N VAL A 334 -2.56 -6.50 -15.79
CA VAL A 334 -4.00 -6.52 -16.11
C VAL A 334 -4.42 -7.84 -16.75
N GLN A 335 -3.61 -8.41 -17.66
CA GLN A 335 -3.93 -9.71 -18.26
C GLN A 335 -3.85 -10.86 -17.25
N ALA A 336 -2.93 -10.81 -16.29
CA ALA A 336 -2.84 -11.80 -15.22
C ALA A 336 -4.07 -11.72 -14.30
N TRP A 337 -4.49 -10.52 -13.91
CA TRP A 337 -5.72 -10.33 -13.13
C TRP A 337 -6.96 -10.75 -13.89
N LYS A 338 -7.08 -10.38 -15.17
CA LYS A 338 -8.19 -10.83 -16.02
C LYS A 338 -8.29 -12.35 -16.09
N LYS A 339 -7.17 -13.07 -16.05
CA LYS A 339 -7.19 -14.56 -15.98
C LYS A 339 -7.74 -15.06 -14.65
N LEU A 340 -7.40 -14.43 -13.52
CA LEU A 340 -7.95 -14.77 -12.21
C LEU A 340 -9.45 -14.48 -12.14
N TRP A 341 -9.89 -13.36 -12.72
CA TRP A 341 -11.30 -12.97 -12.78
C TRP A 341 -12.17 -13.85 -13.67
N LYS A 342 -11.59 -14.73 -14.51
CA LYS A 342 -12.38 -15.75 -15.24
C LYS A 342 -13.11 -16.73 -14.32
N SER A 343 -12.66 -16.89 -13.08
CA SER A 343 -13.37 -17.64 -12.04
C SER A 343 -14.22 -16.74 -11.13
N GLY A 344 -14.43 -15.49 -11.52
CA GLY A 344 -15.23 -14.49 -10.80
C GLY A 344 -16.71 -14.83 -10.75
N ILE A 345 -17.43 -14.05 -9.95
CA ILE A 345 -18.90 -14.09 -9.85
C ILE A 345 -19.41 -12.80 -10.48
N ASP A 346 -20.06 -12.92 -11.63
CA ASP A 346 -20.75 -11.79 -12.24
C ASP A 346 -22.13 -11.62 -11.60
N ILE A 347 -22.43 -10.41 -11.14
CA ILE A 347 -23.77 -10.01 -10.71
C ILE A 347 -24.32 -9.13 -11.81
N GLU A 348 -25.36 -9.62 -12.48
CA GLU A 348 -26.12 -8.84 -13.44
C GLU A 348 -27.37 -8.29 -12.75
N PRO A 349 -27.79 -7.06 -13.09
CA PRO A 349 -29.07 -6.57 -12.63
C PRO A 349 -30.18 -7.37 -13.35
N MET A 350 -31.34 -7.51 -12.72
CA MET A 350 -32.48 -8.15 -13.39
C MET A 350 -32.79 -7.40 -14.69
N GLU A 351 -32.97 -8.14 -15.80
CA GLU A 351 -33.34 -7.59 -17.10
C GLU A 351 -34.48 -6.57 -16.93
N ASN A 352 -34.23 -5.32 -17.34
CA ASN A 352 -35.10 -4.13 -17.23
C ASN A 352 -34.97 -3.25 -15.96
N GLN A 353 -34.02 -3.49 -15.06
CA GLN A 353 -33.66 -2.52 -14.02
C GLN A 353 -32.18 -2.16 -14.12
N PRO A 354 -31.79 -1.07 -14.79
CA PRO A 354 -30.39 -0.65 -14.76
C PRO A 354 -29.93 -0.44 -13.31
N PHE A 355 -28.66 -0.77 -13.02
CA PHE A 355 -28.05 -0.59 -11.69
C PHE A 355 -28.15 0.85 -11.16
N VAL A 356 -28.31 1.79 -12.08
CA VAL A 356 -28.61 3.19 -11.80
C VAL A 356 -29.87 3.50 -12.59
N LEU A 357 -31.00 3.69 -11.89
CA LEU A 357 -32.14 4.36 -12.51
C LEU A 357 -31.67 5.80 -12.75
N PRO A 358 -31.73 6.33 -13.98
CA PRO A 358 -31.34 7.70 -14.28
C PRO A 358 -32.44 8.62 -13.73
N LYS A 359 -32.51 8.74 -12.42
CA LYS A 359 -33.16 9.87 -11.77
C LYS A 359 -32.04 10.76 -11.26
N ILE A 360 -31.40 11.42 -12.22
CA ILE A 360 -30.51 12.53 -11.93
C ILE A 360 -31.42 13.62 -11.34
N VAL A 361 -31.51 13.65 -10.01
CA VAL A 361 -32.04 14.82 -9.34
C VAL A 361 -30.87 15.79 -9.32
N PHE A 362 -30.90 16.72 -10.26
CA PHE A 362 -30.09 17.91 -10.16
C PHE A 362 -30.62 18.69 -8.96
N ASP A 363 -29.79 18.80 -7.93
CA ASP A 363 -29.99 19.86 -6.95
C ASP A 363 -29.56 21.15 -7.65
N THR A 364 -30.53 21.88 -8.19
CA THR A 364 -30.32 23.31 -8.44
C THR A 364 -30.38 23.97 -7.08
N ASP A 365 -29.21 24.24 -6.49
CA ASP A 365 -29.12 25.34 -5.55
C ASP A 365 -29.69 26.60 -6.22
N GLN A 366 -30.12 27.57 -5.41
CA GLN A 366 -30.84 28.76 -5.89
C GLN A 366 -30.02 29.66 -6.84
N ASP A 367 -28.74 29.35 -7.07
CA ASP A 367 -27.85 29.99 -8.02
C ASP A 367 -27.97 29.44 -9.45
N GLY A 368 -28.63 28.29 -9.64
CA GLY A 368 -28.87 27.71 -10.96
C GLY A 368 -27.66 26.98 -11.54
N GLU A 369 -26.65 26.66 -10.74
CA GLU A 369 -25.58 25.74 -11.13
C GLU A 369 -26.00 24.29 -10.79
N ASN A 370 -25.60 23.33 -11.63
CA ASN A 370 -25.98 21.92 -11.46
C ASN A 370 -24.89 21.22 -10.65
N ASP A 371 -24.82 21.51 -9.35
CA ASP A 371 -23.64 21.18 -8.55
C ASP A 371 -23.71 19.81 -7.88
N THR A 372 -24.87 19.14 -7.88
CA THR A 372 -25.03 17.83 -7.23
C THR A 372 -25.90 16.89 -8.05
N ILE A 373 -25.34 15.74 -8.43
CA ILE A 373 -26.13 14.61 -8.91
C ILE A 373 -26.31 13.62 -7.77
N ILE A 374 -27.56 13.45 -7.35
CA ILE A 374 -27.95 12.34 -6.48
C ILE A 374 -28.18 11.13 -7.36
N THR A 375 -27.21 10.22 -7.41
CA THR A 375 -27.45 8.87 -7.89
C THR A 375 -27.94 8.02 -6.73
N THR A 376 -29.21 7.63 -6.75
CA THR A 376 -29.66 6.48 -5.96
C THR A 376 -29.01 5.23 -6.55
N PHE A 377 -28.00 4.71 -5.86
CA PHE A 377 -27.44 3.41 -6.21
C PHE A 377 -28.51 2.35 -6.00
N SER A 378 -28.76 1.52 -7.01
CA SER A 378 -29.63 0.37 -6.78
C SER A 378 -28.97 -0.55 -5.76
N ARG A 379 -29.78 -1.21 -4.95
CA ARG A 379 -29.32 -2.30 -4.07
C ARG A 379 -28.49 -3.35 -4.83
N ALA A 380 -28.78 -3.55 -6.12
CA ALA A 380 -28.03 -4.49 -6.94
C ALA A 380 -26.57 -4.03 -7.13
N LEU A 381 -26.33 -2.73 -7.29
CA LEU A 381 -24.98 -2.18 -7.43
C LEU A 381 -24.18 -2.34 -6.13
N ASP A 382 -24.80 -2.07 -4.98
CA ASP A 382 -24.17 -2.29 -3.68
C ASP A 382 -23.73 -3.75 -3.53
N ILE A 383 -24.60 -4.70 -3.89
CA ILE A 383 -24.28 -6.13 -3.85
C ILE A 383 -23.14 -6.46 -4.83
N ALA A 384 -23.16 -5.92 -6.04
CA ALA A 384 -22.09 -6.12 -7.03
C ALA A 384 -20.73 -5.62 -6.51
N GLN A 385 -20.68 -4.41 -5.93
CA GLN A 385 -19.47 -3.87 -5.31
C GLN A 385 -18.99 -4.70 -4.13
N HIS A 386 -19.89 -5.20 -3.27
CA HIS A 386 -19.52 -6.04 -2.13
C HIS A 386 -18.94 -7.39 -2.57
N VAL A 387 -19.53 -8.03 -3.58
CA VAL A 387 -19.03 -9.31 -4.10
C VAL A 387 -17.70 -9.11 -4.83
N ASN A 388 -17.59 -8.10 -5.68
CA ASN A 388 -16.35 -7.81 -6.40
C ASN A 388 -15.22 -7.39 -5.45
N SER A 389 -15.47 -6.54 -4.45
CA SER A 389 -14.46 -6.20 -3.44
C SER A 389 -14.03 -7.42 -2.62
N SER A 390 -14.98 -8.25 -2.18
CA SER A 390 -14.68 -9.49 -1.44
C SER A 390 -13.82 -10.44 -2.27
N MET A 391 -14.17 -10.65 -3.54
CA MET A 391 -13.40 -11.50 -4.46
C MET A 391 -12.01 -10.92 -4.73
N TYR A 392 -11.91 -9.60 -4.94
CA TYR A 392 -10.64 -8.90 -5.06
C TYR A 392 -9.73 -9.18 -3.86
N TYR A 393 -10.22 -9.00 -2.62
CA TYR A 393 -9.42 -9.21 -1.41
C TYR A 393 -9.05 -10.69 -1.18
N LEU A 394 -9.90 -11.63 -1.58
CA LEU A 394 -9.55 -13.07 -1.55
C LEU A 394 -8.42 -13.39 -2.53
N LEU A 395 -8.49 -12.86 -3.76
CA LEU A 395 -7.47 -13.07 -4.78
C LEU A 395 -6.16 -12.37 -4.42
N SER A 396 -6.22 -11.12 -3.95
CA SER A 396 -5.05 -10.30 -3.64
C SER A 396 -4.34 -10.71 -2.34
N SER A 397 -4.99 -11.48 -1.46
CA SER A 397 -4.37 -12.04 -0.25
C SER A 397 -3.78 -13.44 -0.44
N SER A 398 -4.06 -14.09 -1.57
CA SER A 398 -3.66 -15.48 -1.82
C SER A 398 -2.34 -15.57 -2.56
N ARG A 399 -1.44 -16.44 -2.08
CA ARG A 399 -0.19 -16.81 -2.78
C ARG A 399 -0.32 -18.16 -3.45
N ASP A 400 -0.21 -18.19 -4.77
CA ASP A 400 -0.16 -19.42 -5.56
C ASP A 400 1.22 -20.11 -5.48
N ASP A 401 2.27 -19.31 -5.30
CA ASP A 401 3.68 -19.72 -5.23
C ASP A 401 4.11 -20.26 -3.86
N TRP A 402 3.23 -20.25 -2.85
CA TRP A 402 3.61 -20.70 -1.51
C TRP A 402 3.97 -22.19 -1.53
N PRO A 403 5.17 -22.57 -1.04
CA PRO A 403 5.67 -23.93 -1.17
C PRO A 403 4.75 -24.94 -0.45
N LYS A 404 3.96 -25.69 -1.24
CA LYS A 404 3.06 -26.76 -0.75
C LYS A 404 3.78 -27.85 0.06
N LYS A 405 5.11 -27.95 -0.08
CA LYS A 405 5.94 -28.97 0.59
C LYS A 405 5.91 -28.90 2.12
N TYR A 406 5.56 -27.77 2.73
CA TYR A 406 5.58 -27.62 4.18
C TYR A 406 4.26 -28.03 4.88
N LEU A 407 3.18 -28.28 4.12
CA LEU A 407 1.88 -28.67 4.69
C LEU A 407 1.71 -30.18 4.88
N ILE A 408 2.63 -31.00 4.35
CA ILE A 408 2.66 -32.43 4.68
C ILE A 408 3.52 -32.60 5.93
N LEU A 409 2.98 -32.15 7.08
CA LEU A 409 3.34 -32.77 8.35
C LEU A 409 2.91 -34.22 8.23
N SER A 410 3.82 -35.07 7.72
CA SER A 410 3.67 -36.51 7.80
C SER A 410 3.37 -36.79 9.27
N PRO A 411 2.22 -37.40 9.61
CA PRO A 411 1.91 -37.69 11.00
C PRO A 411 3.07 -38.55 11.48
N LYS A 412 3.96 -37.96 12.29
CA LYS A 412 4.94 -38.74 13.02
C LYS A 412 4.09 -39.70 13.81
N LYS A 413 4.16 -40.98 13.47
CA LYS A 413 3.66 -42.06 14.31
C LYS A 413 4.33 -41.85 15.66
N ASN A 414 3.66 -41.15 16.57
CA ASN A 414 4.00 -41.20 17.97
C ASN A 414 3.81 -42.68 18.35
N PRO A 415 4.85 -43.41 18.73
CA PRO A 415 4.61 -44.66 19.43
C PRO A 415 3.83 -44.27 20.69
N PHE A 416 2.61 -44.76 20.80
CA PHE A 416 1.82 -44.68 22.02
C PHE A 416 2.69 -45.17 23.18
N ILE A 417 3.21 -44.23 23.98
CA ILE A 417 3.66 -44.54 25.33
C ILE A 417 2.37 -44.64 26.13
N THR A 418 1.91 -45.87 26.33
CA THR A 418 0.87 -46.17 27.31
C THR A 418 1.33 -45.68 28.69
N PRO A 419 0.57 -44.83 29.38
CA PRO A 419 0.89 -44.46 30.74
C PRO A 419 0.60 -45.66 31.65
N SER A 420 1.66 -46.35 32.07
CA SER A 420 1.57 -47.32 33.15
C SER A 420 1.35 -46.56 34.46
N CYS A 421 0.12 -46.57 34.96
CA CYS A 421 -0.19 -46.16 36.33
C CYS A 421 0.54 -47.10 37.30
N VAL A 422 1.71 -46.67 37.79
CA VAL A 422 2.38 -47.32 38.91
C VAL A 422 1.81 -46.74 40.20
N THR A 423 1.06 -47.55 40.93
CA THR A 423 0.66 -47.30 42.31
C THR A 423 1.91 -47.28 43.20
N SER A 424 2.31 -46.11 43.70
CA SER A 424 3.35 -45.97 44.71
C SER A 424 2.79 -46.15 46.11
N THR A 425 3.13 -47.26 46.78
CA THR A 425 3.07 -47.38 48.24
C THR A 425 4.30 -46.72 48.89
N PRO A 426 4.17 -46.02 50.03
CA PRO A 426 5.30 -45.40 50.70
C PRO A 426 6.03 -46.40 51.61
N LYS A 427 7.36 -46.46 51.52
CA LYS A 427 8.21 -47.03 52.58
C LYS A 427 9.41 -46.14 52.86
N ASN A 428 9.65 -46.00 54.16
CA ASN A 428 10.66 -45.21 54.85
C ASN A 428 12.11 -45.65 54.54
N SER A 429 13.01 -44.67 54.32
CA SER A 429 14.35 -44.37 54.93
C SER A 429 15.16 -45.49 55.64
N PRO A 430 16.52 -45.43 55.85
CA PRO A 430 17.57 -44.45 55.43
C PRO A 430 18.88 -45.07 54.85
N ASN A 431 19.78 -44.17 54.39
CA ASN A 431 21.26 -44.23 54.37
C ASN A 431 22.00 -45.37 53.63
N GLN A 432 22.84 -45.00 52.64
CA GLN A 432 24.29 -45.25 52.71
C GLN A 432 25.08 -44.52 51.61
N ASN A 433 26.19 -43.90 52.04
CA ASN A 433 27.28 -43.37 51.23
C ASN A 433 27.95 -44.45 50.37
N LYS A 434 28.35 -44.12 49.13
CA LYS A 434 29.66 -44.57 48.60
C LYS A 434 30.15 -43.75 47.39
N LEU A 435 31.47 -43.57 47.43
CA LEU A 435 32.39 -42.77 46.63
C LEU A 435 32.80 -43.41 45.27
N LEU A 436 33.34 -42.54 44.38
CA LEU A 436 34.32 -42.77 43.28
C LEU A 436 33.78 -43.51 42.02
N GLN A 437 34.08 -43.18 40.75
CA GLN A 437 35.06 -42.32 40.06
C GLN A 437 34.59 -42.04 38.60
N PRO A 438 35.24 -41.12 37.84
CA PRO A 438 34.81 -40.66 36.52
C PRO A 438 35.51 -41.37 35.35
N HIS A 439 34.81 -41.54 34.23
CA HIS A 439 35.42 -41.84 32.92
C HIS A 439 35.10 -40.74 31.90
N LEU A 440 36.10 -39.88 31.67
CA LEU A 440 36.47 -39.26 30.39
C LEU A 440 36.92 -40.40 29.45
N THR A 441 36.86 -40.40 28.12
CA THR A 441 36.68 -39.40 27.06
C THR A 441 36.44 -40.22 25.78
N SER A 442 35.51 -39.82 24.91
CA SER A 442 35.48 -40.35 23.52
C SER A 442 35.52 -39.19 22.53
N THR A 443 36.49 -39.31 21.62
CA THR A 443 36.83 -38.37 20.55
C THR A 443 35.83 -38.48 19.38
N PRO A 444 35.42 -37.38 18.73
CA PRO A 444 34.70 -37.47 17.48
C PRO A 444 35.66 -37.54 16.28
N ARG A 445 35.40 -38.53 15.41
CA ARG A 445 36.01 -38.68 14.09
C ARG A 445 35.60 -37.53 13.17
N HIS A 446 36.59 -36.86 12.59
CA HIS A 446 36.43 -36.01 11.40
C HIS A 446 36.01 -36.86 10.20
N ASN A 447 34.84 -36.57 9.62
CA ASN A 447 34.50 -36.96 8.25
C ASN A 447 34.51 -35.72 7.36
N LYS A 448 35.57 -35.62 6.54
CA LYS A 448 35.63 -34.74 5.37
C LYS A 448 34.58 -35.22 4.35
N ARG A 449 33.57 -34.41 4.08
CA ARG A 449 32.80 -34.49 2.83
C ARG A 449 33.10 -33.25 2.01
N GLN A 450 33.75 -33.47 0.87
CA GLN A 450 33.93 -32.51 -0.21
C GLN A 450 32.58 -32.27 -0.87
N SER A 451 32.09 -31.03 -0.87
CA SER A 451 31.09 -30.56 -1.81
C SER A 451 31.76 -29.62 -2.80
N LYS A 452 32.06 -30.15 -3.98
CA LYS A 452 32.26 -29.37 -5.20
C LYS A 452 30.90 -28.80 -5.61
N ASN A 453 30.82 -27.49 -5.80
CA ASN A 453 30.04 -26.83 -6.84
C ASN A 453 30.42 -25.35 -6.83
N ILE A 454 31.33 -24.99 -7.75
CA ILE A 454 31.67 -23.62 -8.09
C ILE A 454 30.72 -23.23 -9.23
N ILE A 455 29.83 -22.27 -8.99
CA ILE A 455 29.07 -21.57 -10.03
C ILE A 455 30.00 -20.49 -10.57
N PRO A 456 30.24 -20.38 -11.89
CA PRO A 456 31.16 -19.38 -12.42
C PRO A 456 30.47 -18.02 -12.46
N LEU A 457 31.01 -17.05 -11.70
CA LEU A 457 30.72 -15.63 -11.89
C LEU A 457 31.11 -15.22 -13.32
N LYS A 458 30.11 -14.93 -14.16
CA LYS A 458 30.32 -14.15 -15.38
C LYS A 458 30.50 -12.68 -14.98
N ARG A 459 31.75 -12.22 -15.01
CA ARG A 459 32.11 -10.79 -15.02
C ARG A 459 31.50 -10.14 -16.27
N LEU A 460 30.49 -9.29 -16.09
CA LEU A 460 30.12 -8.28 -17.07
C LEU A 460 31.04 -7.07 -16.87
N ILE A 461 32.02 -6.93 -17.75
CA ILE A 461 32.84 -5.72 -17.88
C ILE A 461 32.06 -4.76 -18.77
N TYR A 462 31.56 -3.67 -18.20
CA TYR A 462 31.05 -2.53 -18.97
C TYR A 462 32.25 -1.80 -19.58
N ASN A 463 32.46 -1.97 -20.88
CA ASN A 463 33.41 -1.20 -21.68
C ASN A 463 32.69 0.08 -22.15
N ASN A 464 33.08 1.22 -21.57
CA ASN A 464 32.70 2.53 -22.06
C ASN A 464 33.73 2.98 -23.10
N ASN A 465 33.36 3.02 -24.38
CA ASN A 465 34.14 3.64 -25.44
C ASN A 465 33.23 4.36 -26.43
N ASN A 466 33.74 5.51 -26.88
CA ASN A 466 33.25 6.47 -27.88
C ASN A 466 32.44 7.64 -27.28
N ASP A 467 32.75 8.92 -27.52
CA ASP A 467 33.62 9.50 -28.55
C ASP A 467 34.23 10.85 -28.17
N LYS A 468 35.42 11.07 -28.72
CA LYS A 468 36.14 12.33 -28.81
C LYS A 468 35.45 13.23 -29.84
N PHE A 469 35.18 14.49 -29.49
CA PHE A 469 35.32 15.59 -30.45
C PHE A 469 35.91 16.81 -29.75
N SER A 470 37.18 17.07 -30.07
CA SER A 470 37.85 18.33 -29.80
C SER A 470 37.60 19.27 -30.97
N ASN A 471 37.21 20.52 -30.70
CA ASN A 471 37.73 21.64 -31.47
C ASN A 471 37.75 22.92 -30.61
N ARG A 472 38.96 23.45 -30.47
CA ARG A 472 39.27 24.78 -29.93
C ARG A 472 38.87 25.83 -30.96
N GLN A 473 38.25 26.93 -30.52
CA GLN A 473 38.60 28.27 -31.01
C GLN A 473 38.48 29.31 -29.88
N ARG A 474 39.47 30.21 -29.83
CA ARG A 474 39.63 31.31 -28.89
C ARG A 474 38.95 32.59 -29.41
N HIS A 475 38.73 33.50 -28.46
CA HIS A 475 38.49 34.95 -28.53
C HIS A 475 37.07 35.44 -28.82
N SER A 476 36.47 36.10 -27.82
CA SER A 476 36.32 37.57 -27.82
C SER A 476 35.47 38.01 -26.62
N THR A 477 36.05 38.82 -25.75
CA THR A 477 35.41 39.50 -24.63
C THR A 477 34.56 40.66 -25.14
N LYS A 478 33.24 40.63 -24.90
CA LYS A 478 32.41 41.83 -24.86
C LYS A 478 31.46 41.80 -23.66
N ARG A 479 31.61 42.84 -22.83
CA ARG A 479 30.74 43.23 -21.72
C ARG A 479 29.32 43.45 -22.22
N SER A 480 28.34 42.86 -21.54
CA SER A 480 26.96 43.33 -21.53
C SER A 480 26.54 43.59 -20.08
N ILE A 481 26.09 44.82 -19.87
CA ILE A 481 25.58 45.39 -18.63
C ILE A 481 24.21 44.77 -18.35
N LEU A 482 24.01 44.22 -17.15
CA LEU A 482 22.70 43.86 -16.60
C LEU A 482 22.41 44.75 -15.38
N PRO A 483 21.16 45.18 -15.18
CA PRO A 483 20.80 46.13 -14.13
C PRO A 483 20.70 45.47 -12.75
N HIS A 484 21.08 46.25 -11.73
CA HIS A 484 20.91 45.96 -10.31
C HIS A 484 19.42 45.80 -9.94
N TYR A 485 19.10 44.67 -9.31
CA TYR A 485 17.94 44.56 -8.43
C TYR A 485 18.42 44.56 -6.98
N SER A 486 17.82 45.43 -6.18
CA SER A 486 18.05 45.58 -4.74
C SER A 486 17.49 44.40 -3.95
N PRO A 487 18.09 44.05 -2.79
CA PRO A 487 17.64 42.94 -1.96
C PRO A 487 16.38 43.31 -1.17
N LEU A 488 15.38 42.43 -1.21
CA LEU A 488 14.27 42.43 -0.26
C LEU A 488 14.70 41.71 1.03
N ASN A 489 14.26 42.27 2.16
CA ASN A 489 14.54 41.82 3.51
C ASN A 489 14.05 40.39 3.80
N PRO A 490 14.68 39.68 4.76
CA PRO A 490 14.27 38.34 5.16
C PRO A 490 12.93 38.38 5.88
N ILE A 491 12.01 37.52 5.44
CA ILE A 491 10.76 37.22 6.14
C ILE A 491 11.06 36.04 7.07
N ASP A 492 10.68 36.22 8.35
CA ASP A 492 10.78 35.21 9.41
C ASP A 492 10.13 33.89 8.99
N GLU A 493 10.93 32.82 9.03
CA GLU A 493 10.49 31.44 8.88
C GLU A 493 9.81 30.97 10.16
N ASN A 494 8.53 30.67 10.09
CA ASN A 494 7.84 29.88 11.09
C ASN A 494 6.86 28.92 10.39
N PRO A 495 7.28 27.69 10.03
CA PRO A 495 6.37 26.70 9.51
C PRO A 495 5.78 25.91 10.68
N GLN A 496 4.56 26.28 11.09
CA GLN A 496 3.66 25.31 11.72
C GLN A 496 3.18 24.37 10.60
N TRP A 497 3.58 23.11 10.69
CA TRP A 497 3.11 22.04 9.82
C TRP A 497 1.65 21.71 10.17
N ILE A 498 0.78 21.82 9.16
CA ILE A 498 -0.58 21.28 9.10
C ILE A 498 -0.64 20.41 7.85
#